data_AF-A0A225MDP4-F1
#
_entry.id   AF-A0A225MDP4-F1
#
_cell.length_a   1.000
_cell.length_b   1.000
_cell.length_c   1.000
_cell.angle_alpha   90.00
_cell.angle_beta   90.00
_cell.angle_gamma   90.00
#
_symmetry.space_group_name_H-M   'P 1'
#
loop_
_entity.id
_entity.type
_entity.pdbx_description
1 polymer ?
#
loop_
_entity_poly.entity_id
_entity_poly.type
_entity_poly.pdbx_seq_one_letter_code
_entity_poly.pdbx_strand_id
1 'polypeptide(L)'
;MAGTDGAGGAGGAGIIGSNLSITNSGTISGGAGGTADNSGNSLEFTGGSNTLTLQGSHWQLNGDIGLDNGSSLTFDQTQQQTVDNHITGDGSLIQGGRGTLTLTGVSDYTGGTTVYGNLNVGTTGALGTGDVKVKGGQIPGVNNPQLTFQADTSAQSLHIANTDGGGTVFQSTSTADHARIYNADGGSTTFQSDSTAGNSRIFNGDDGVTTFTGTGATAGNAFIVNADPGLTVFNNGADAGDAFVFNTDGGQTTFSDTGTSAASSHIVNVAGGSTSFDTQSTAGDSTITNVYG
;
A
#
# COMPACT_ATOMS: atom_id res chain seq x y z
N MET A 1 40.93 27.87 -33.15
CA MET A 1 40.04 26.70 -33.04
C MET A 1 39.64 26.61 -31.58
N ALA A 2 38.38 26.92 -31.25
CA ALA A 2 37.84 26.66 -29.92
C ALA A 2 37.64 25.14 -29.81
N GLY A 3 38.20 24.52 -28.77
CA GLY A 3 37.92 23.12 -28.48
C GLY A 3 36.45 22.98 -28.13
N THR A 4 35.76 22.02 -28.74
CA THR A 4 34.45 21.60 -28.29
C THR A 4 34.60 20.99 -26.91
N ASP A 5 33.70 21.32 -25.99
CA ASP A 5 33.67 20.68 -24.67
C ASP A 5 33.62 19.15 -24.84
N GLY A 6 34.47 18.44 -24.12
CA GLY A 6 34.50 16.98 -24.14
C GLY A 6 33.16 16.40 -23.69
N ALA A 7 32.77 15.24 -24.23
CA ALA A 7 31.60 14.52 -23.75
C ALA A 7 31.76 14.26 -22.24
N GLY A 8 30.74 14.63 -21.44
CA GLY A 8 30.72 14.36 -20.01
C GLY A 8 30.93 12.87 -19.74
N GLY A 9 31.74 12.53 -18.73
CA GLY A 9 31.96 11.14 -18.33
C GLY A 9 30.63 10.48 -17.92
N ALA A 10 30.54 9.16 -18.10
CA ALA A 10 29.36 8.39 -17.66
C ALA A 10 29.19 8.57 -16.14
N GLY A 11 28.12 9.23 -15.72
CA GLY A 11 27.81 9.47 -14.31
C GLY A 11 27.61 8.14 -13.58
N GLY A 12 28.53 7.79 -12.67
CA GLY A 12 28.42 6.60 -11.83
C GLY A 12 27.53 6.83 -10.62
N ALA A 13 27.19 5.75 -9.91
CA ALA A 13 26.42 5.88 -8.67
C ALA A 13 27.23 6.58 -7.56
N GLY A 14 26.55 7.33 -6.68
CA GLY A 14 27.19 8.01 -5.55
C GLY A 14 27.79 7.03 -4.54
N ILE A 15 26.98 6.04 -4.13
CA ILE A 15 27.42 4.86 -3.37
C ILE A 15 26.95 3.62 -4.11
N ILE A 16 27.82 2.62 -4.27
CA ILE A 16 27.51 1.32 -4.87
C ILE A 16 28.03 0.17 -4.01
N GLY A 17 27.23 -0.87 -3.81
CA GLY A 17 27.69 -2.06 -3.09
C GLY A 17 26.58 -3.01 -2.65
N SER A 18 26.90 -3.91 -1.72
CA SER A 18 25.97 -4.88 -1.14
C SER A 18 26.23 -5.01 0.36
N ASN A 19 25.22 -5.42 1.12
CA ASN A 19 25.29 -5.53 2.59
C ASN A 19 25.72 -4.21 3.28
N LEU A 20 25.28 -3.08 2.75
CA LEU A 20 25.62 -1.75 3.24
C LEU A 20 24.69 -1.33 4.38
N SER A 21 25.25 -0.67 5.39
CA SER A 21 24.49 0.08 6.38
C SER A 21 24.86 1.55 6.26
N ILE A 22 23.93 2.37 5.77
CA ILE A 22 24.15 3.77 5.43
C ILE A 22 23.35 4.63 6.41
N THR A 23 24.05 5.53 7.10
CA THR A 23 23.43 6.61 7.86
C THR A 23 23.78 7.91 7.16
N ASN A 24 22.78 8.57 6.56
CA ASN A 24 22.99 9.81 5.83
C ASN A 24 22.40 11.01 6.59
N SER A 25 23.23 12.02 6.81
CA SER A 25 22.86 13.32 7.37
C SER A 25 23.25 14.50 6.46
N GLY A 26 23.81 14.20 5.28
CA GLY A 26 24.27 15.19 4.31
C GLY A 26 23.82 14.84 2.89
N THR A 27 24.57 15.30 1.89
CA THR A 27 24.26 15.08 0.47
C THR A 27 25.02 13.87 -0.07
N ILE A 28 24.30 12.93 -0.67
CA ILE A 28 24.85 11.89 -1.54
C ILE A 28 24.37 12.23 -2.95
N SER A 29 25.26 12.23 -3.94
CA SER A 29 24.92 12.55 -5.32
C SER A 29 25.49 11.49 -6.25
N GLY A 30 24.66 11.02 -7.18
CA GLY A 30 25.16 10.29 -8.33
C GLY A 30 25.83 11.23 -9.33
N GLY A 31 26.54 10.66 -10.30
CA GLY A 31 27.22 11.42 -11.33
C GLY A 31 26.23 12.04 -12.31
N ALA A 32 26.48 13.28 -12.74
CA ALA A 32 25.71 13.90 -13.80
C ALA A 32 25.99 13.16 -15.13
N GLY A 33 25.03 12.38 -15.62
CA GLY A 33 25.03 11.98 -17.02
C GLY A 33 24.88 13.22 -17.91
N GLY A 34 25.32 13.14 -19.17
CA GLY A 34 25.38 14.28 -20.10
C GLY A 34 24.04 14.95 -20.46
N THR A 35 22.94 14.62 -19.79
CA THR A 35 21.59 15.20 -19.94
C THR A 35 20.92 15.32 -18.57
N ALA A 36 20.05 16.32 -18.36
CA ALA A 36 19.38 16.60 -17.09
C ALA A 36 18.55 15.44 -16.51
N ASP A 37 18.12 14.50 -17.36
CA ASP A 37 17.29 13.35 -17.00
C ASP A 37 18.11 12.05 -16.76
N ASN A 38 19.44 12.15 -16.69
CA ASN A 38 20.34 11.01 -16.49
C ASN A 38 21.31 11.28 -15.34
N SER A 39 20.79 11.76 -14.20
CA SER A 39 21.57 11.77 -12.97
C SER A 39 21.73 10.31 -12.53
N GLY A 40 22.95 9.79 -12.51
CA GLY A 40 23.20 8.43 -12.05
C GLY A 40 22.64 8.22 -10.65
N ASN A 41 22.42 6.96 -10.27
CA ASN A 41 21.81 6.63 -8.99
C ASN A 41 22.60 7.27 -7.84
N SER A 42 21.92 7.92 -6.90
CA SER A 42 22.59 8.38 -5.68
C SER A 42 23.07 7.18 -4.86
N LEU A 43 22.29 6.10 -4.87
CA LEU A 43 22.57 4.83 -4.21
C LEU A 43 22.29 3.67 -5.17
N GLU A 44 23.23 2.72 -5.26
CA GLU A 44 23.11 1.50 -6.05
C GLU A 44 23.39 0.26 -5.19
N PHE A 45 22.37 -0.56 -4.97
CA PHE A 45 22.48 -1.77 -4.18
C PHE A 45 22.55 -3.00 -5.08
N THR A 46 23.77 -3.50 -5.28
CA THR A 46 24.11 -4.63 -6.16
C THR A 46 23.71 -6.02 -5.64
N GLY A 47 23.16 -6.09 -4.42
CA GLY A 47 22.72 -7.32 -3.78
C GLY A 47 22.67 -7.25 -2.25
N GLY A 48 22.27 -8.35 -1.62
CA GLY A 48 22.32 -8.54 -0.18
C GLY A 48 21.34 -7.68 0.61
N SER A 49 21.49 -7.65 1.93
CA SER A 49 20.61 -6.92 2.83
C SER A 49 21.21 -5.58 3.22
N ASN A 50 20.61 -4.50 2.73
CA ASN A 50 21.08 -3.14 2.92
C ASN A 50 20.13 -2.38 3.84
N THR A 51 20.67 -1.42 4.58
CA THR A 51 19.91 -0.53 5.47
C THR A 51 20.25 0.92 5.19
N LEU A 52 19.24 1.78 5.15
CA LEU A 52 19.36 3.23 5.04
C LEU A 52 18.61 3.91 6.19
N THR A 53 19.32 4.76 6.92
CA THR A 53 18.80 5.66 7.95
C THR A 53 19.07 7.11 7.52
N LEU A 54 18.03 7.93 7.44
CA LEU A 54 18.09 9.33 7.05
C LEU A 54 17.92 10.19 8.32
N GLN A 55 18.88 11.07 8.59
CA GLN A 55 18.95 11.79 9.86
C GLN A 55 18.71 13.29 9.69
N GLY A 56 17.80 13.81 10.50
CA GLY A 56 17.41 15.22 10.46
C GLY A 56 16.65 15.58 9.18
N SER A 57 16.68 16.86 8.84
CA SER A 57 15.91 17.46 7.73
C SER A 57 16.79 17.99 6.58
N HIS A 58 18.10 17.75 6.62
CA HIS A 58 19.08 18.32 5.67
C HIS A 58 19.79 17.27 4.82
N TRP A 59 19.42 16.00 4.94
CA TRP A 59 19.93 14.96 4.06
C TRP A 59 19.41 15.21 2.63
N GLN A 60 20.20 14.82 1.64
CA GLN A 60 19.84 14.86 0.23
C GLN A 60 20.34 13.61 -0.48
N LEU A 61 19.51 13.08 -1.37
CA LEU A 61 19.88 12.05 -2.34
C LEU A 61 19.65 12.64 -3.73
N ASN A 62 20.72 13.07 -4.39
CA ASN A 62 20.64 13.64 -5.74
C ASN A 62 20.85 12.52 -6.76
N GLY A 63 19.76 11.94 -7.24
CA GLY A 63 19.73 10.77 -8.12
C GLY A 63 18.92 9.63 -7.54
N ASP A 64 18.62 8.63 -8.36
CA ASP A 64 17.70 7.55 -7.99
C ASP A 64 18.31 6.55 -7.00
N ILE A 65 17.48 5.62 -6.53
CA ILE A 65 17.90 4.48 -5.70
C ILE A 65 17.72 3.21 -6.54
N GLY A 66 18.81 2.61 -6.98
CA GLY A 66 18.77 1.35 -7.72
C GLY A 66 18.89 0.13 -6.80
N LEU A 67 18.01 -0.84 -7.02
CA LEU A 67 17.93 -2.11 -6.32
C LEU A 67 18.16 -3.25 -7.33
N ASP A 68 19.38 -3.75 -7.46
CA ASP A 68 19.65 -4.88 -8.33
C ASP A 68 18.97 -6.16 -7.83
N ASN A 69 18.85 -7.14 -8.72
CA ASN A 69 18.32 -8.46 -8.38
C ASN A 69 19.06 -9.07 -7.17
N GLY A 70 18.29 -9.53 -6.19
CA GLY A 70 18.81 -10.10 -4.95
C GLY A 70 19.24 -9.08 -3.90
N SER A 71 19.01 -7.78 -4.16
CA SER A 71 19.11 -6.74 -3.14
C SER A 71 17.80 -6.55 -2.37
N SER A 72 17.92 -6.21 -1.10
CA SER A 72 16.83 -5.65 -0.30
C SER A 72 17.31 -4.36 0.35
N LEU A 73 16.49 -3.32 0.33
CA LEU A 73 16.74 -2.07 1.04
C LEU A 73 15.74 -1.91 2.20
N THR A 74 16.27 -1.86 3.41
CA THR A 74 15.50 -1.51 4.61
C THR A 74 15.64 -0.03 4.92
N PHE A 75 14.53 0.71 4.88
CA PHE A 75 14.46 2.01 5.53
C PHE A 75 14.26 1.79 7.03
N ASP A 76 15.28 2.13 7.83
CA ASP A 76 15.25 2.03 9.28
C ASP A 76 15.20 3.43 9.89
N GLN A 77 14.03 4.05 9.80
CA GLN A 77 13.77 5.40 10.31
C GLN A 77 13.15 5.34 11.71
N THR A 78 13.63 6.19 12.62
CA THR A 78 12.99 6.40 13.93
C THR A 78 12.11 7.64 13.98
N GLN A 79 12.26 8.52 12.98
CA GLN A 79 11.50 9.75 12.79
C GLN A 79 10.79 9.69 11.45
N GLN A 80 9.84 10.60 11.24
CA GLN A 80 9.21 10.73 9.93
C GLN A 80 10.24 11.19 8.88
N GLN A 81 10.22 10.55 7.70
CA GLN A 81 11.02 10.94 6.55
C GLN A 81 10.19 10.88 5.27
N THR A 82 10.45 11.80 4.34
CA THR A 82 9.86 11.79 3.00
C THR A 82 10.95 11.54 1.97
N VAL A 83 10.79 10.53 1.13
CA VAL A 83 11.71 10.20 0.04
C VAL A 83 10.99 10.39 -1.28
N ASP A 84 11.54 11.28 -2.11
CA ASP A 84 11.00 11.67 -3.41
C ASP A 84 11.76 11.04 -4.58
N ASN A 85 12.87 10.34 -4.30
CA ASN A 85 13.66 9.61 -5.29
C ASN A 85 12.85 8.48 -5.95
N HIS A 86 13.10 8.25 -7.24
CA HIS A 86 12.68 7.03 -7.94
C HIS A 86 13.46 5.85 -7.35
N ILE A 87 12.74 4.77 -7.02
CA ILE A 87 13.34 3.48 -6.70
C ILE A 87 13.20 2.54 -7.92
N THR A 88 14.30 1.99 -8.41
CA THR A 88 14.35 1.18 -9.65
C THR A 88 14.96 -0.20 -9.41
N GLY A 89 14.80 -1.12 -10.37
CA GLY A 89 15.47 -2.43 -10.39
C GLY A 89 14.62 -3.60 -9.88
N ASP A 90 15.23 -4.77 -9.71
CA ASP A 90 14.52 -6.01 -9.37
C ASP A 90 14.56 -6.36 -7.88
N GLY A 91 15.26 -5.56 -7.07
CA GLY A 91 15.33 -5.75 -5.63
C GLY A 91 14.06 -5.32 -4.89
N SER A 92 14.07 -5.57 -3.58
CA SER A 92 12.90 -5.39 -2.71
C SER A 92 13.08 -4.25 -1.72
N LEU A 93 11.95 -3.68 -1.30
CA LEU A 93 11.88 -2.61 -0.31
C LEU A 93 11.34 -3.13 1.02
N ILE A 94 11.90 -2.66 2.14
CA ILE A 94 11.42 -2.95 3.49
C ILE A 94 11.27 -1.64 4.26
N GLN A 95 10.06 -1.34 4.74
CA GLN A 95 9.85 -0.35 5.80
C GLN A 95 10.00 -1.05 7.15
N GLY A 96 11.22 -0.95 7.72
CA GLY A 96 11.61 -1.64 8.96
C GLY A 96 11.72 -0.73 10.18
N GLY A 97 11.55 0.59 10.00
CA GLY A 97 11.65 1.58 11.07
C GLY A 97 10.33 1.86 11.80
N ARG A 98 10.43 2.42 13.01
CA ARG A 98 9.26 2.88 13.80
C ARG A 98 8.68 4.19 13.31
N GLY A 99 9.49 5.01 12.64
CA GLY A 99 9.09 6.27 12.04
C GLY A 99 8.27 6.07 10.77
N THR A 100 7.47 7.06 10.42
CA THR A 100 6.69 7.04 9.18
C THR A 100 7.58 7.38 7.97
N LEU A 101 7.66 6.47 7.01
CA LEU A 101 8.27 6.75 5.70
C LEU A 101 7.16 7.21 4.74
N THR A 102 7.35 8.32 4.05
CA THR A 102 6.47 8.76 2.96
C THR A 102 7.22 8.68 1.65
N LEU A 103 6.69 7.95 0.67
CA LEU A 103 7.26 7.89 -0.68
C LEU A 103 6.44 8.78 -1.62
N THR A 104 7.11 9.72 -2.27
CA THR A 104 6.50 10.65 -3.23
C THR A 104 7.08 10.56 -4.64
N GLY A 105 8.15 9.77 -4.83
CA GLY A 105 8.67 9.42 -6.14
C GLY A 105 7.90 8.27 -6.77
N VAL A 106 7.65 8.34 -8.09
CA VAL A 106 7.13 7.19 -8.85
C VAL A 106 8.25 6.17 -8.96
N SER A 107 7.96 4.90 -8.71
CA SER A 107 8.95 3.84 -8.64
C SER A 107 8.68 2.72 -9.63
N ASP A 108 9.74 2.07 -10.12
CA ASP A 108 9.67 0.99 -11.13
C ASP A 108 10.25 -0.34 -10.64
N TYR A 109 10.60 -0.44 -9.34
CA TYR A 109 11.14 -1.69 -8.83
C TYR A 109 10.11 -2.83 -8.82
N THR A 110 10.59 -4.06 -9.02
CA THR A 110 9.73 -5.23 -9.23
C THR A 110 9.80 -6.25 -8.08
N GLY A 111 10.79 -6.17 -7.19
CA GLY A 111 11.00 -7.15 -6.11
C GLY A 111 9.99 -7.09 -4.95
N GLY A 112 9.09 -6.11 -4.95
CA GLY A 112 8.01 -5.95 -3.97
C GLY A 112 8.40 -5.20 -2.69
N THR A 113 7.42 -4.99 -1.83
CA THR A 113 7.53 -4.18 -0.62
C THR A 113 7.02 -4.91 0.61
N THR A 114 7.80 -4.89 1.70
CA THR A 114 7.34 -5.37 3.00
C THR A 114 7.28 -4.23 4.02
N VAL A 115 6.15 -4.10 4.72
CA VAL A 115 5.87 -3.04 5.68
C VAL A 115 5.72 -3.64 7.07
N TYR A 116 6.68 -3.32 7.94
CA TYR A 116 6.65 -3.68 9.36
C TYR A 116 6.41 -2.47 10.28
N GLY A 117 6.52 -1.25 9.72
CA GLY A 117 6.26 0.03 10.37
C GLY A 117 5.10 0.80 9.73
N ASN A 118 5.28 2.11 9.54
CA ASN A 118 4.29 2.96 8.85
C ASN A 118 4.84 3.45 7.51
N LEU A 119 4.12 3.17 6.41
CA LEU A 119 4.47 3.59 5.06
C LEU A 119 3.31 4.39 4.45
N ASN A 120 3.59 5.63 4.07
CA ASN A 120 2.66 6.49 3.33
C ASN A 120 3.01 6.48 1.84
N VAL A 121 2.01 6.20 1.00
CA VAL A 121 2.07 6.35 -0.45
C VAL A 121 1.56 7.75 -0.79
N GLY A 122 2.48 8.65 -1.11
CA GLY A 122 2.18 10.05 -1.44
C GLY A 122 2.00 10.31 -2.94
N THR A 123 2.29 9.32 -3.79
CA THR A 123 2.02 9.38 -5.23
C THR A 123 1.60 8.01 -5.78
N THR A 124 0.76 8.02 -6.80
CA THR A 124 0.40 6.81 -7.55
C THR A 124 1.66 6.21 -8.19
N GLY A 125 1.91 4.92 -7.99
CA GLY A 125 3.10 4.22 -8.49
C GLY A 125 4.33 4.26 -7.59
N ALA A 126 4.24 4.78 -6.36
CA ALA A 126 5.40 4.84 -5.45
C ALA A 126 5.92 3.46 -4.98
N LEU A 127 5.13 2.40 -5.14
CA LEU A 127 5.45 1.06 -4.64
C LEU A 127 6.01 0.11 -5.72
N GLY A 128 6.30 0.62 -6.92
CA GLY A 128 6.68 -0.25 -8.02
C GLY A 128 5.54 -1.18 -8.42
N THR A 129 5.89 -2.39 -8.90
CA THR A 129 4.91 -3.35 -9.44
C THR A 129 4.89 -4.70 -8.71
N GLY A 130 5.81 -4.91 -7.76
CA GLY A 130 5.88 -6.15 -7.00
C GLY A 130 4.81 -6.27 -5.91
N ASP A 131 4.67 -7.47 -5.35
CA ASP A 131 3.73 -7.74 -4.26
C ASP A 131 4.05 -6.88 -3.01
N VAL A 132 3.00 -6.45 -2.31
CA VAL A 132 3.09 -5.67 -1.07
C VAL A 132 2.61 -6.50 0.11
N LYS A 133 3.39 -6.57 1.18
CA LYS A 133 3.06 -7.31 2.41
C LYS A 133 3.09 -6.36 3.59
N VAL A 134 1.99 -6.24 4.33
CA VAL A 134 1.92 -5.48 5.58
C VAL A 134 1.76 -6.46 6.73
N LYS A 135 2.72 -6.47 7.66
CA LYS A 135 2.81 -7.51 8.70
C LYS A 135 3.12 -6.95 10.08
N GLY A 136 2.27 -7.25 11.06
CA GLY A 136 2.49 -6.88 12.45
C GLY A 136 3.55 -7.73 13.16
N GLY A 137 3.85 -7.35 14.40
CA GLY A 137 4.66 -8.14 15.34
C GLY A 137 6.18 -8.15 15.11
N GLN A 138 6.69 -7.58 14.02
CA GLN A 138 8.13 -7.61 13.72
C GLN A 138 8.93 -6.52 14.45
N ILE A 139 8.35 -5.34 14.67
CA ILE A 139 9.01 -4.24 15.39
C ILE A 139 8.47 -4.15 16.82
N PRO A 140 9.30 -4.28 17.86
CA PRO A 140 8.85 -4.22 19.25
C PRO A 140 8.07 -2.93 19.57
N GLY A 141 6.80 -3.07 19.96
CA GLY A 141 5.93 -1.94 20.28
C GLY A 141 5.32 -1.22 19.07
N VAL A 142 5.41 -1.79 17.87
CA VAL A 142 4.55 -1.47 16.72
C VAL A 142 3.61 -2.65 16.53
N ASN A 143 2.37 -2.47 17.00
CA ASN A 143 1.39 -3.56 16.98
C ASN A 143 0.58 -3.58 15.68
N ASN A 144 0.35 -2.40 15.07
CA ASN A 144 -0.51 -2.25 13.90
C ASN A 144 0.25 -1.43 12.84
N PRO A 145 1.18 -2.04 12.08
CA PRO A 145 1.81 -1.34 10.96
C PRO A 145 0.76 -0.99 9.91
N GLN A 146 0.95 0.16 9.25
CA GLN A 146 0.00 0.68 8.29
C GLN A 146 0.69 1.03 6.97
N LEU A 147 0.12 0.54 5.89
CA LEU A 147 0.31 1.09 4.54
C LEU A 147 -0.83 2.08 4.27
N THR A 148 -0.53 3.37 4.06
CA THR A 148 -1.56 4.40 3.87
C THR A 148 -1.44 5.05 2.49
N PHE A 149 -2.46 4.88 1.66
CA PHE A 149 -2.65 5.60 0.40
C PHE A 149 -3.24 6.98 0.68
N GLN A 150 -2.47 8.03 0.40
CA GLN A 150 -2.83 9.43 0.63
C GLN A 150 -3.80 9.95 -0.44
N ALA A 151 -4.28 11.20 -0.29
CA ALA A 151 -5.22 11.81 -1.23
C ALA A 151 -4.77 11.68 -2.70
N ASP A 152 -5.74 11.43 -3.58
CA ASP A 152 -5.58 11.31 -5.03
C ASP A 152 -4.59 10.22 -5.49
N THR A 153 -4.28 9.23 -4.62
CA THR A 153 -3.43 8.09 -4.97
C THR A 153 -4.23 6.84 -5.35
N SER A 154 -3.66 6.01 -6.21
CA SER A 154 -4.20 4.72 -6.64
C SER A 154 -3.25 3.57 -6.30
N ALA A 155 -3.81 2.46 -5.81
CA ALA A 155 -3.09 1.18 -5.69
C ALA A 155 -2.97 0.42 -7.02
N GLN A 156 -3.55 0.95 -8.11
CA GLN A 156 -3.48 0.38 -9.45
C GLN A 156 -3.83 -1.11 -9.48
N SER A 157 -2.88 -1.98 -9.85
CA SER A 157 -3.06 -3.45 -9.91
C SER A 157 -2.19 -4.18 -8.89
N LEU A 158 -1.80 -3.53 -7.79
CA LEU A 158 -0.97 -4.14 -6.76
C LEU A 158 -1.64 -5.38 -6.15
N HIS A 159 -0.81 -6.35 -5.77
CA HIS A 159 -1.22 -7.41 -4.86
C HIS A 159 -0.81 -7.03 -3.45
N ILE A 160 -1.77 -6.87 -2.55
CA ILE A 160 -1.56 -6.43 -1.17
C ILE A 160 -2.00 -7.55 -0.24
N ALA A 161 -1.10 -8.01 0.63
CA ALA A 161 -1.39 -8.96 1.68
C ALA A 161 -1.23 -8.30 3.06
N ASN A 162 -2.32 -8.15 3.79
CA ASN A 162 -2.36 -7.69 5.17
C ASN A 162 -2.45 -8.91 6.07
N THR A 163 -1.38 -9.23 6.81
CA THR A 163 -1.34 -10.38 7.73
C THR A 163 -0.85 -9.98 9.11
N ASP A 164 -1.09 -10.83 10.11
CA ASP A 164 -0.55 -10.69 11.46
C ASP A 164 -0.89 -9.33 12.11
N GLY A 165 -2.10 -8.81 11.90
CA GLY A 165 -2.53 -7.48 12.37
C GLY A 165 -2.02 -6.28 11.56
N GLY A 166 -1.32 -6.49 10.44
CA GLY A 166 -0.96 -5.44 9.49
C GLY A 166 -2.19 -4.83 8.82
N GLY A 167 -2.14 -3.53 8.48
CA GLY A 167 -3.28 -2.84 7.87
C GLY A 167 -2.95 -2.00 6.65
N THR A 168 -3.91 -1.91 5.73
CA THR A 168 -3.89 -0.96 4.62
C THR A 168 -5.01 0.06 4.78
N VAL A 169 -4.72 1.35 4.56
CA VAL A 169 -5.69 2.45 4.64
C VAL A 169 -5.71 3.22 3.34
N PHE A 170 -6.89 3.37 2.76
CA PHE A 170 -7.20 4.33 1.71
C PHE A 170 -7.95 5.50 2.34
N GLN A 171 -7.43 6.71 2.18
CA GLN A 171 -8.05 7.92 2.73
C GLN A 171 -8.27 9.02 1.69
N SER A 172 -9.05 10.04 2.08
CA SER A 172 -9.44 11.13 1.18
C SER A 172 -10.01 10.57 -0.13
N THR A 173 -9.55 11.01 -1.29
CA THR A 173 -10.01 10.60 -2.63
C THR A 173 -9.25 9.40 -3.21
N SER A 174 -8.47 8.67 -2.40
CA SER A 174 -7.68 7.54 -2.89
C SER A 174 -8.53 6.34 -3.34
N THR A 175 -7.93 5.47 -4.16
CA THR A 175 -8.62 4.29 -4.70
C THR A 175 -7.76 3.02 -4.67
N ALA A 176 -8.39 1.88 -4.37
CA ALA A 176 -7.77 0.58 -4.60
C ALA A 176 -7.73 0.20 -6.09
N ASP A 177 -8.48 0.89 -6.95
CA ASP A 177 -8.50 0.70 -8.40
C ASP A 177 -8.74 -0.76 -8.80
N HIS A 178 -7.76 -1.49 -9.34
CA HIS A 178 -7.85 -2.90 -9.73
C HIS A 178 -7.02 -3.82 -8.81
N ALA A 179 -6.63 -3.35 -7.61
CA ALA A 179 -5.77 -4.09 -6.71
C ALA A 179 -6.41 -5.41 -6.27
N ARG A 180 -5.56 -6.39 -5.93
CA ARG A 180 -5.98 -7.59 -5.21
C ARG A 180 -5.53 -7.47 -3.77
N ILE A 181 -6.48 -7.52 -2.84
CA ILE A 181 -6.23 -7.32 -1.42
C ILE A 181 -6.63 -8.59 -0.68
N TYR A 182 -5.69 -9.12 0.12
CA TYR A 182 -5.90 -10.27 0.98
C TYR A 182 -5.71 -9.84 2.44
N ASN A 183 -6.79 -9.91 3.22
CA ASN A 183 -6.77 -9.66 4.66
C ASN A 183 -6.91 -11.00 5.38
N ALA A 184 -5.93 -11.34 6.22
CA ALA A 184 -5.91 -12.56 7.02
C ALA A 184 -5.13 -12.39 8.31
N ASP A 185 -5.26 -13.35 9.22
CA ASP A 185 -4.59 -13.38 10.52
C ASP A 185 -4.76 -12.06 11.30
N GLY A 186 -6.00 -11.55 11.34
CA GLY A 186 -6.34 -10.25 11.94
C GLY A 186 -5.88 -9.03 11.14
N GLY A 187 -5.35 -9.22 9.92
CA GLY A 187 -5.01 -8.15 8.99
C GLY A 187 -6.25 -7.40 8.51
N SER A 188 -6.07 -6.12 8.13
CA SER A 188 -7.21 -5.26 7.81
C SER A 188 -7.00 -4.34 6.61
N THR A 189 -8.10 -3.96 5.96
CA THR A 189 -8.15 -2.87 4.99
C THR A 189 -9.23 -1.88 5.38
N THR A 190 -8.93 -0.58 5.36
CA THR A 190 -9.90 0.49 5.65
C THR A 190 -9.97 1.48 4.50
N PHE A 191 -11.19 1.75 4.02
CA PHE A 191 -11.52 2.86 3.15
C PHE A 191 -12.23 3.93 3.99
N GLN A 192 -11.64 5.12 4.08
CA GLN A 192 -12.19 6.25 4.84
C GLN A 192 -12.35 7.52 4.00
N SER A 193 -13.19 8.44 4.45
CA SER A 193 -13.51 9.70 3.74
C SER A 193 -14.20 9.46 2.39
N ASP A 194 -13.66 9.93 1.26
CA ASP A 194 -14.24 9.82 -0.09
C ASP A 194 -13.54 8.71 -0.91
N SER A 195 -12.92 7.73 -0.23
CA SER A 195 -12.10 6.73 -0.88
C SER A 195 -12.94 5.57 -1.41
N THR A 196 -12.42 4.90 -2.44
CA THR A 196 -13.16 3.83 -3.11
C THR A 196 -12.35 2.56 -3.33
N ALA A 197 -12.99 1.41 -3.13
CA ALA A 197 -12.42 0.13 -3.53
C ALA A 197 -12.36 -0.06 -5.06
N GLY A 198 -12.93 0.85 -5.87
CA GLY A 198 -12.83 0.79 -7.33
C GLY A 198 -13.37 -0.51 -7.92
N ASN A 199 -12.57 -1.17 -8.77
CA ASN A 199 -12.81 -2.49 -9.35
C ASN A 199 -11.95 -3.58 -8.67
N SER A 200 -11.53 -3.35 -7.43
CA SER A 200 -10.60 -4.25 -6.74
C SER A 200 -11.20 -5.62 -6.46
N ARG A 201 -10.33 -6.59 -6.17
CA ARG A 201 -10.72 -7.89 -5.64
C ARG A 201 -10.23 -7.98 -4.20
N ILE A 202 -11.15 -8.13 -3.26
CA ILE A 202 -10.85 -8.18 -1.84
C ILE A 202 -11.23 -9.56 -1.30
N PHE A 203 -10.33 -10.18 -0.55
CA PHE A 203 -10.59 -11.41 0.19
C PHE A 203 -10.33 -11.15 1.67
N ASN A 204 -11.32 -11.46 2.50
CA ASN A 204 -11.25 -11.43 3.96
C ASN A 204 -11.41 -12.87 4.47
N GLY A 205 -10.37 -13.44 5.07
CA GLY A 205 -10.42 -14.74 5.74
C GLY A 205 -9.61 -14.73 7.04
N ASP A 206 -9.67 -15.76 7.87
CA ASP A 206 -8.82 -15.89 9.07
C ASP A 206 -8.79 -14.62 9.97
N ASP A 207 -9.96 -14.15 10.43
CA ASP A 207 -10.16 -12.88 11.15
C ASP A 207 -9.82 -11.60 10.35
N GLY A 208 -9.67 -11.73 9.03
CA GLY A 208 -9.43 -10.62 8.12
C GLY A 208 -10.64 -9.69 8.01
N VAL A 209 -10.37 -8.38 7.98
CA VAL A 209 -11.44 -7.35 7.98
C VAL A 209 -11.25 -6.34 6.86
N THR A 210 -12.32 -6.02 6.14
CA THR A 210 -12.42 -4.80 5.34
C THR A 210 -13.46 -3.87 5.94
N THR A 211 -13.13 -2.59 6.10
CA THR A 211 -14.04 -1.56 6.63
C THR A 211 -14.16 -0.40 5.65
N PHE A 212 -15.39 0.01 5.36
CA PHE A 212 -15.74 1.26 4.68
C PHE A 212 -16.39 2.19 5.70
N THR A 213 -15.83 3.39 5.88
CA THR A 213 -16.28 4.33 6.91
C THR A 213 -16.30 5.78 6.46
N GLY A 214 -17.42 6.45 6.71
CA GLY A 214 -17.63 7.84 6.32
C GLY A 214 -18.47 7.97 5.06
N THR A 215 -19.15 9.11 4.91
CA THR A 215 -20.23 9.33 3.93
C THR A 215 -19.83 9.28 2.46
N GLY A 216 -18.54 9.30 2.15
CA GLY A 216 -18.04 9.16 0.77
C GLY A 216 -17.32 7.84 0.51
N ALA A 217 -17.17 6.97 1.52
CA ALA A 217 -16.43 5.73 1.39
C ALA A 217 -17.32 4.71 0.70
N THR A 218 -16.83 4.13 -0.40
CA THR A 218 -17.62 3.22 -1.22
C THR A 218 -16.87 1.98 -1.66
N ALA A 219 -17.56 0.83 -1.69
CA ALA A 219 -17.02 -0.37 -2.32
C ALA A 219 -16.97 -0.30 -3.86
N GLY A 220 -17.57 0.72 -4.49
CA GLY A 220 -17.53 0.89 -5.94
C GLY A 220 -18.08 -0.33 -6.67
N ASN A 221 -17.27 -0.93 -7.55
CA ASN A 221 -17.57 -2.15 -8.30
C ASN A 221 -16.74 -3.36 -7.81
N ALA A 222 -16.24 -3.32 -6.57
CA ALA A 222 -15.32 -4.33 -6.08
C ALA A 222 -15.97 -5.73 -6.02
N PHE A 223 -15.15 -6.76 -6.16
CA PHE A 223 -15.52 -8.14 -5.86
C PHE A 223 -14.94 -8.53 -4.49
N ILE A 224 -15.81 -8.73 -3.51
CA ILE A 224 -15.45 -8.97 -2.12
C ILE A 224 -15.85 -10.39 -1.73
N VAL A 225 -14.94 -11.14 -1.13
CA VAL A 225 -15.21 -12.46 -0.53
C VAL A 225 -14.94 -12.39 0.97
N ASN A 226 -15.90 -12.83 1.77
CA ASN A 226 -15.75 -13.01 3.20
C ASN A 226 -15.82 -14.51 3.52
N ALA A 227 -14.80 -15.05 4.19
CA ALA A 227 -14.66 -16.47 4.51
C ALA A 227 -14.21 -16.71 5.95
N ASP A 228 -14.66 -17.80 6.57
CA ASP A 228 -14.53 -18.12 8.01
C ASP A 228 -13.17 -17.78 8.67
N PRO A 229 -13.18 -16.99 9.76
CA PRO A 229 -14.09 -15.88 10.04
C PRO A 229 -13.60 -14.62 9.30
N GLY A 230 -14.40 -14.09 8.37
CA GLY A 230 -14.00 -12.98 7.52
C GLY A 230 -15.10 -11.94 7.48
N LEU A 231 -14.75 -10.66 7.53
CA LEU A 231 -15.73 -9.60 7.75
C LEU A 231 -15.55 -8.43 6.79
N THR A 232 -16.65 -7.99 6.19
CA THR A 232 -16.77 -6.66 5.59
C THR A 232 -17.74 -5.80 6.40
N VAL A 233 -17.32 -4.58 6.75
CA VAL A 233 -18.14 -3.61 7.49
C VAL A 233 -18.33 -2.35 6.66
N PHE A 234 -19.57 -1.88 6.56
CA PHE A 234 -19.92 -0.54 6.12
C PHE A 234 -20.52 0.22 7.30
N ASN A 235 -20.02 1.42 7.58
CA ASN A 235 -20.53 2.23 8.67
C ASN A 235 -20.39 3.74 8.44
N ASN A 236 -20.94 4.55 9.34
CA ASN A 236 -20.81 6.01 9.32
C ASN A 236 -21.21 6.66 7.98
N GLY A 237 -22.24 6.14 7.31
CA GLY A 237 -22.74 6.69 6.04
C GLY A 237 -22.07 6.11 4.78
N ALA A 238 -21.20 5.12 4.91
CA ALA A 238 -20.57 4.46 3.77
C ALA A 238 -21.58 3.67 2.92
N ASP A 239 -21.24 3.45 1.65
CA ASP A 239 -22.09 2.68 0.72
C ASP A 239 -21.36 1.49 0.07
N ALA A 240 -22.11 0.45 -0.29
CA ALA A 240 -21.55 -0.70 -1.02
C ALA A 240 -21.49 -0.49 -2.55
N GLY A 241 -21.90 0.66 -3.08
CA GLY A 241 -21.94 0.94 -4.51
C GLY A 241 -22.66 -0.16 -5.32
N ASP A 242 -22.01 -0.60 -6.38
CA ASP A 242 -22.40 -1.71 -7.28
C ASP A 242 -21.60 -3.00 -6.98
N ALA A 243 -20.99 -3.11 -5.80
CA ALA A 243 -20.07 -4.21 -5.49
C ALA A 243 -20.75 -5.58 -5.51
N PHE A 244 -19.99 -6.61 -5.83
CA PHE A 244 -20.39 -8.01 -5.64
C PHE A 244 -19.77 -8.53 -4.35
N VAL A 245 -20.59 -8.99 -3.41
CA VAL A 245 -20.15 -9.53 -2.11
C VAL A 245 -20.55 -10.98 -1.98
N PHE A 246 -19.58 -11.85 -1.69
CA PHE A 246 -19.78 -13.29 -1.51
C PHE A 246 -19.42 -13.69 -0.07
N ASN A 247 -20.44 -13.95 0.74
CA ASN A 247 -20.28 -14.43 2.11
C ASN A 247 -20.33 -15.97 2.11
N THR A 248 -19.17 -16.60 2.33
CA THR A 248 -19.07 -18.06 2.51
C THR A 248 -19.37 -18.47 3.95
N ASP A 249 -19.23 -19.76 4.28
CA ASP A 249 -19.31 -20.23 5.67
C ASP A 249 -18.42 -19.37 6.57
N GLY A 250 -18.96 -18.95 7.73
CA GLY A 250 -18.33 -18.02 8.68
C GLY A 250 -18.09 -16.57 8.18
N GLY A 251 -18.33 -16.30 6.90
CA GLY A 251 -18.16 -14.99 6.27
C GLY A 251 -19.31 -14.04 6.53
N GLN A 252 -19.01 -12.77 6.80
CA GLN A 252 -20.00 -11.80 7.25
C GLN A 252 -19.89 -10.47 6.49
N THR A 253 -21.04 -9.87 6.22
CA THR A 253 -21.14 -8.46 5.81
C THR A 253 -22.07 -7.71 6.76
N THR A 254 -21.64 -6.57 7.27
CA THR A 254 -22.44 -5.76 8.20
C THR A 254 -22.57 -4.32 7.69
N PHE A 255 -23.79 -3.81 7.71
CA PHE A 255 -24.10 -2.40 7.50
C PHE A 255 -24.58 -1.81 8.82
N SER A 256 -23.94 -0.75 9.33
CA SER A 256 -24.34 -0.08 10.57
C SER A 256 -24.43 1.43 10.42
N ASP A 257 -25.20 2.05 11.30
CA ASP A 257 -25.36 3.51 11.44
C ASP A 257 -26.20 4.18 10.35
N THR A 258 -26.76 5.33 10.72
CA THR A 258 -27.64 6.13 9.87
C THR A 258 -26.90 6.59 8.62
N GLY A 259 -27.54 6.43 7.47
CA GLY A 259 -27.01 6.85 6.17
C GLY A 259 -26.17 5.78 5.47
N THR A 260 -25.82 4.69 6.16
CA THR A 260 -25.10 3.56 5.55
C THR A 260 -26.05 2.74 4.67
N SER A 261 -25.60 2.33 3.48
CA SER A 261 -26.46 1.67 2.49
C SER A 261 -25.76 0.54 1.74
N ALA A 262 -26.48 -0.56 1.47
CA ALA A 262 -26.03 -1.56 0.50
C ALA A 262 -26.20 -1.10 -0.97
N ALA A 263 -26.73 0.10 -1.20
CA ALA A 263 -26.83 0.73 -2.53
C ALA A 263 -27.41 -0.22 -3.59
N SER A 264 -26.71 -0.46 -4.69
CA SER A 264 -27.11 -1.34 -5.80
C SER A 264 -26.34 -2.67 -5.80
N SER A 265 -25.68 -3.00 -4.69
CA SER A 265 -24.79 -4.16 -4.61
C SER A 265 -25.50 -5.49 -4.86
N HIS A 266 -24.71 -6.50 -5.24
CA HIS A 266 -25.15 -7.89 -5.32
C HIS A 266 -24.48 -8.71 -4.23
N ILE A 267 -25.27 -9.13 -3.25
CA ILE A 267 -24.78 -9.87 -2.08
C ILE A 267 -25.29 -11.30 -2.15
N VAL A 268 -24.39 -12.28 -2.05
CA VAL A 268 -24.73 -13.70 -1.98
C VAL A 268 -24.26 -14.27 -0.65
N ASN A 269 -25.19 -14.82 0.11
CA ASN A 269 -24.92 -15.58 1.33
C ASN A 269 -25.13 -17.07 1.03
N VAL A 270 -24.09 -17.89 1.18
CA VAL A 270 -24.24 -19.36 1.16
C VAL A 270 -24.39 -19.90 2.59
N ALA A 271 -24.51 -21.21 2.76
CA ALA A 271 -24.61 -21.83 4.09
C ALA A 271 -23.49 -21.34 5.02
N GLY A 272 -23.88 -20.80 6.18
CA GLY A 272 -22.98 -20.23 7.19
C GLY A 272 -22.56 -18.77 6.96
N GLY A 273 -22.76 -18.22 5.76
CA GLY A 273 -22.54 -16.81 5.47
C GLY A 273 -23.72 -15.93 5.90
N SER A 274 -23.44 -14.68 6.25
CA SER A 274 -24.48 -13.76 6.73
C SER A 274 -24.32 -12.32 6.24
N THR A 275 -25.46 -11.60 6.23
CA THR A 275 -25.50 -10.15 6.04
C THR A 275 -26.41 -9.54 7.11
N SER A 276 -25.95 -8.48 7.78
CA SER A 276 -26.72 -7.75 8.80
C SER A 276 -26.91 -6.27 8.43
N PHE A 277 -28.07 -5.73 8.79
CA PHE A 277 -28.39 -4.30 8.73
C PHE A 277 -28.78 -3.81 10.11
N ASP A 278 -27.94 -2.97 10.69
CA ASP A 278 -28.06 -2.45 12.04
C ASP A 278 -28.25 -0.92 12.02
N THR A 279 -28.87 -0.38 13.07
CA THR A 279 -28.95 1.07 13.37
C THR A 279 -29.31 1.97 12.18
N GLN A 280 -30.53 1.84 11.62
CA GLN A 280 -31.05 2.68 10.51
C GLN A 280 -30.25 2.62 9.19
N SER A 281 -29.36 1.65 9.02
CA SER A 281 -28.82 1.32 7.70
C SER A 281 -29.90 0.76 6.78
N THR A 282 -29.67 0.80 5.47
CA THR A 282 -30.68 0.38 4.47
C THR A 282 -30.08 -0.60 3.46
N ALA A 283 -30.92 -1.50 2.96
CA ALA A 283 -30.55 -2.39 1.85
C ALA A 283 -30.48 -1.68 0.49
N GLY A 284 -30.93 -0.42 0.39
CA GLY A 284 -31.03 0.27 -0.90
C GLY A 284 -31.82 -0.53 -1.94
N ASP A 285 -31.30 -0.57 -3.17
CA ASP A 285 -31.79 -1.36 -4.30
C ASP A 285 -30.98 -2.66 -4.47
N SER A 286 -30.27 -3.11 -3.43
CA SER A 286 -29.39 -4.28 -3.50
C SER A 286 -30.16 -5.57 -3.80
N THR A 287 -29.47 -6.48 -4.50
CA THR A 287 -29.94 -7.86 -4.65
C THR A 287 -29.24 -8.74 -3.63
N ILE A 288 -30.01 -9.27 -2.68
CA ILE A 288 -29.49 -10.19 -1.66
C ILE A 288 -30.02 -11.60 -1.91
N THR A 289 -29.12 -12.52 -2.26
CA THR A 289 -29.45 -13.93 -2.55
C THR A 289 -28.94 -14.82 -1.43
N ASN A 290 -29.86 -15.49 -0.73
CA ASN A 290 -29.50 -16.52 0.25
C ASN A 290 -29.63 -17.90 -0.38
N VAL A 291 -28.51 -18.62 -0.50
CA VAL A 291 -28.44 -19.96 -1.10
C VAL A 291 -28.19 -20.97 0.00
N TYR A 292 -29.28 -21.52 0.54
CA TYR A 292 -29.25 -22.66 1.45
C TYR A 292 -29.64 -23.92 0.68
N GLY A 293 -28.73 -24.89 0.62
CA GLY A 293 -28.99 -26.23 0.09
C GLY A 293 -29.65 -27.15 1.11
#